data_AF-A0A5M3MVZ3-F1
#
_entry.id   AF-A0A5M3MVZ3-F1
#
_cell.length_a   1.000
_cell.length_b   1.000
_cell.length_c   1.000
_cell.angle_alpha   90.00
_cell.angle_beta   90.00
_cell.angle_gamma   90.00
#
_symmetry.space_group_name_H-M   'P 1'
#
loop_
_entity.id
_entity.type
_entity.pdbx_description
1 polymer ?
#
loop_
_entity_poly.entity_id
_entity_poly.type
_entity_poly.pdbx_seq_one_letter_code
_entity_poly.pdbx_strand_id
1 'polypeptide(L)'
;MTAVIFPLLPVIAASCPSLQQFSVSEKSEDDSSMLSTALQEVLPSMRTIEGLSCGQLSFNGLSAVAELPYLKRIRFVPPLKLSQPSSAKKSASQKRKEKVVNKVNSKFPSLTQCSLLSRPMDSHQEFFDRIGYLPRLRELLCVTSSYTVQQLAAFFDTLHSHINPSELSVISIIGCNKSIGTQVRDSDVSPITMSILRPLLSFAKLEKLVIWTMMTFSLDDDDIEAMARAWPKLRSLAITGYEGWLDNQKISLWGLASLVQHCPELENLEIVLDATVHRNLPSPSIPANMLVTGISIDDSPIKDPFYVASYLSHIFPRLSAIYCWKSADLPARENADKYEKKWEEVEKFLKLLSCKHQYENFWRNASGRRSKAAPTYTFVAMEELWDGTLVCP
;
A
#
# COMPACT_ATOMS: atom_id res chain seq x y z
N MET A 1 7.05 -19.95 25.96
CA MET A 1 7.77 -21.03 25.24
C MET A 1 8.95 -20.43 24.47
N THR A 2 9.68 -19.55 25.13
CA THR A 2 10.67 -18.62 24.55
C THR A 2 12.06 -18.83 25.16
N ALA A 3 12.10 -19.29 26.42
CA ALA A 3 13.31 -19.77 27.10
C ALA A 3 14.07 -20.92 26.38
N VAL A 4 13.43 -21.63 25.43
CA VAL A 4 14.03 -22.78 24.73
C VAL A 4 14.82 -22.38 23.47
N ILE A 5 14.57 -21.19 22.90
CA ILE A 5 15.20 -20.80 21.62
C ILE A 5 16.60 -20.21 21.82
N PHE A 6 16.88 -19.54 22.94
CA PHE A 6 18.16 -18.85 23.17
C PHE A 6 19.40 -19.73 23.03
N PRO A 7 19.47 -20.95 23.60
CA PRO A 7 20.63 -21.83 23.43
C PRO A 7 20.70 -22.47 22.04
N LEU A 8 19.59 -22.47 21.28
CA LEU A 8 19.52 -23.07 19.96
C LEU A 8 20.05 -22.14 18.87
N LEU A 9 20.03 -20.80 19.06
CA LEU A 9 20.50 -19.85 18.05
C LEU A 9 21.97 -20.09 17.65
N PRO A 10 22.94 -20.21 18.59
CA PRO A 10 24.33 -20.51 18.22
C PRO A 10 24.47 -21.89 17.58
N VAL A 11 23.70 -22.88 18.03
CA VAL A 11 23.73 -24.24 17.50
C VAL A 11 23.23 -24.28 16.06
N ILE A 12 22.14 -23.57 15.74
CA ILE A 12 21.59 -23.46 14.39
C ILE A 12 22.61 -22.76 13.48
N ALA A 13 23.21 -21.66 13.92
CA ALA A 13 24.20 -20.96 13.12
C ALA A 13 25.44 -21.81 12.82
N ALA A 14 25.90 -22.61 13.79
CA ALA A 14 27.03 -23.52 13.61
C ALA A 14 26.68 -24.75 12.74
N SER A 15 25.47 -25.29 12.92
CA SER A 15 25.06 -26.55 12.29
C SER A 15 24.45 -26.37 10.89
N CYS A 16 23.98 -25.17 10.57
CA CYS A 16 23.29 -24.85 9.32
C CYS A 16 23.99 -23.72 8.53
N PRO A 17 25.24 -23.94 8.04
CA PRO A 17 26.00 -22.91 7.34
C PRO A 17 25.44 -22.54 5.96
N SER A 18 24.50 -23.33 5.43
CA SER A 18 23.81 -23.06 4.15
C SER A 18 22.43 -22.42 4.33
N LEU A 19 22.07 -21.99 5.55
CA LEU A 19 20.76 -21.42 5.82
C LEU A 19 20.57 -20.11 5.06
N GLN A 20 19.51 -20.05 4.25
CA GLN A 20 19.19 -18.86 3.45
C GLN A 20 18.02 -18.05 4.02
N GLN A 21 17.06 -18.70 4.66
CA GLN A 21 15.91 -18.06 5.27
C GLN A 21 15.93 -18.34 6.77
N PHE A 22 15.81 -17.29 7.57
CA PHE A 22 15.77 -17.40 9.01
C PHE A 22 14.59 -16.58 9.54
N SER A 23 13.66 -17.24 10.23
CA SER A 23 12.45 -16.62 10.77
C SER A 23 12.29 -16.99 12.23
N VAL A 24 12.18 -15.98 13.10
CA VAL A 24 11.88 -16.13 14.51
C VAL A 24 10.71 -15.22 14.85
N SER A 25 9.61 -15.81 15.32
CA SER A 25 8.44 -15.09 15.79
C SER A 25 8.42 -15.08 17.32
N GLU A 26 8.26 -13.91 17.91
CA GLU A 26 8.03 -13.77 19.35
C GLU A 26 6.53 -13.85 19.65
N LYS A 27 6.18 -14.45 20.79
CA LYS A 27 4.79 -14.52 21.27
C LYS A 27 4.45 -13.41 22.27
N SER A 28 5.45 -12.73 22.86
CA SER A 28 5.26 -11.67 23.84
C SER A 28 6.36 -10.60 23.75
N GLU A 29 6.07 -9.35 24.15
CA GLU A 29 7.06 -8.27 24.15
C GLU A 29 8.17 -8.46 25.19
N ASP A 30 7.93 -9.19 26.29
CA ASP A 30 8.93 -9.39 27.35
C ASP A 30 10.10 -10.28 26.89
N ASP A 31 9.86 -11.17 25.92
CA ASP A 31 10.87 -12.06 25.34
C ASP A 31 11.82 -11.34 24.33
N SER A 32 11.48 -10.11 23.96
CA SER A 32 12.13 -9.30 22.91
C SER A 32 13.56 -8.89 23.24
N SER A 33 13.81 -8.46 24.48
CA SER A 33 15.12 -7.87 24.86
C SER A 33 16.25 -8.91 24.84
N MET A 34 16.00 -10.11 25.38
CA MET A 34 16.96 -11.21 25.38
C MET A 34 17.17 -11.78 23.97
N LEU A 35 16.11 -11.87 23.17
CA LEU A 35 16.22 -12.34 21.78
C LEU A 35 17.05 -11.38 20.93
N SER A 36 16.83 -10.08 21.10
CA SER A 36 17.59 -9.06 20.37
C SER A 36 19.10 -9.15 20.63
N THR A 37 19.48 -9.44 21.87
CA THR A 37 20.89 -9.63 22.27
C THR A 37 21.47 -10.91 21.65
N ALA A 38 20.77 -12.04 21.77
CA ALA A 38 21.24 -13.31 21.20
C ALA A 38 21.34 -13.26 19.66
N LEU A 39 20.39 -12.61 18.99
CA LEU A 39 20.43 -12.38 17.54
C LEU A 39 21.63 -11.51 17.14
N GLN A 40 21.95 -10.48 17.91
CA GLN A 40 23.10 -9.62 17.63
C GLN A 40 24.42 -10.40 17.64
N GLU A 41 24.58 -11.39 18.52
CA GLU A 41 25.78 -12.22 18.59
C GLU A 41 25.86 -13.25 17.46
N VAL A 42 24.73 -13.84 17.09
CA VAL A 42 24.68 -14.99 16.18
C VAL A 42 24.60 -14.59 14.71
N LEU A 43 23.83 -13.55 14.36
CA LEU A 43 23.56 -13.17 12.97
C LEU A 43 24.82 -12.90 12.13
N PRO A 44 25.91 -12.28 12.65
CA PRO A 44 27.15 -12.09 11.88
C PRO A 44 27.79 -13.38 11.34
N SER A 45 27.56 -14.51 12.00
CA SER A 45 28.10 -15.81 11.58
C SER A 45 27.31 -16.43 10.42
N MET A 46 26.07 -16.02 10.21
CA MET A 46 25.14 -16.61 9.25
C MET A 46 25.22 -15.92 7.88
N ARG A 47 26.40 -15.98 7.25
CA ARG A 47 26.73 -15.19 6.05
C ARG A 47 25.91 -15.50 4.80
N THR A 48 25.24 -16.65 4.72
CA THR A 48 24.43 -17.09 3.57
C THR A 48 22.97 -16.64 3.63
N ILE A 49 22.56 -15.94 4.70
CA ILE A 49 21.17 -15.50 4.85
C ILE A 49 20.81 -14.52 3.74
N GLU A 50 19.72 -14.85 3.03
CA GLU A 50 19.06 -13.98 2.08
C GLU A 50 17.79 -13.34 2.63
N GLY A 51 17.14 -13.99 3.60
CA GLY A 51 15.91 -13.49 4.22
C GLY A 51 15.94 -13.63 5.73
N LEU A 52 15.73 -12.53 6.43
CA LEU A 52 15.64 -12.45 7.88
C LEU A 52 14.26 -11.94 8.29
N SER A 53 13.55 -12.71 9.11
CA SER A 53 12.37 -12.25 9.83
C SER A 53 12.59 -12.45 11.31
N CYS A 54 12.54 -11.38 12.10
CA CYS A 54 12.70 -11.46 13.54
C CYS A 54 11.76 -10.46 14.24
N GLY A 55 11.69 -10.55 15.57
CA GLY A 55 11.04 -9.54 16.39
C GLY A 55 11.87 -8.25 16.45
N GLN A 56 12.18 -7.79 17.65
CA GLN A 56 12.88 -6.53 17.82
C GLN A 56 14.38 -6.66 17.51
N LEU A 57 14.92 -5.68 16.78
CA LEU A 57 16.37 -5.52 16.63
C LEU A 57 16.84 -4.23 17.30
N SER A 58 17.94 -4.30 18.05
CA SER A 58 18.65 -3.11 18.51
C SER A 58 19.37 -2.43 17.34
N PHE A 59 19.78 -1.16 17.48
CA PHE A 59 20.58 -0.50 16.44
C PHE A 59 21.96 -1.16 16.22
N ASN A 60 22.50 -1.81 17.26
CA ASN A 60 23.72 -2.59 17.15
C ASN A 60 23.47 -3.87 16.35
N GLY A 61 22.38 -4.59 16.64
CA GLY A 61 21.93 -5.73 15.85
C GLY A 61 21.67 -5.36 14.38
N LEU A 62 21.03 -4.22 14.12
CA LEU A 62 20.83 -3.73 12.76
C LEU A 62 22.13 -3.44 12.02
N SER A 63 23.13 -2.88 12.70
CA SER A 63 24.45 -2.64 12.09
C SER A 63 25.17 -3.95 11.77
N ALA A 64 25.07 -4.96 12.63
CA ALA A 64 25.58 -6.31 12.38
C ALA A 64 24.89 -6.98 11.16
N VAL A 65 23.56 -6.88 11.09
CA VAL A 65 22.76 -7.45 9.99
C VAL A 65 23.01 -6.72 8.67
N ALA A 66 23.30 -5.42 8.73
CA ALA A 66 23.61 -4.61 7.55
C ALA A 66 24.86 -5.05 6.80
N GLU A 67 25.77 -5.76 7.46
CA GLU A 67 27.02 -6.29 6.90
C GLU A 67 26.82 -7.64 6.19
N LEU A 68 25.63 -8.25 6.28
CA LEU A 68 25.35 -9.53 5.62
C LEU A 68 25.30 -9.35 4.09
N PRO A 69 26.20 -10.00 3.33
CA PRO A 69 26.42 -9.67 1.92
C PRO A 69 25.26 -10.10 0.99
N TYR A 70 24.53 -11.15 1.37
CA TYR A 70 23.46 -11.74 0.57
C TYR A 70 22.06 -11.40 1.06
N LEU A 71 21.92 -10.58 2.10
CA LEU A 71 20.63 -10.26 2.68
C LEU A 71 19.79 -9.42 1.71
N LYS A 72 18.73 -10.03 1.17
CA LYS A 72 17.78 -9.43 0.22
C LYS A 72 16.48 -8.99 0.88
N ARG A 73 16.06 -9.69 1.94
CA ARG A 73 14.78 -9.45 2.62
C ARG A 73 14.99 -9.32 4.12
N ILE A 74 14.45 -8.25 4.70
CA ILE A 74 14.42 -8.06 6.14
C ILE A 74 13.01 -7.69 6.61
N ARG A 75 12.54 -8.37 7.65
CA ARG A 75 11.30 -8.07 8.38
C ARG A 75 11.59 -8.04 9.87
N PHE A 76 11.33 -6.92 10.51
CA PHE A 76 11.64 -6.75 11.93
C PHE A 76 10.83 -5.63 12.57
N VAL A 77 10.80 -5.62 13.91
CA VAL A 77 10.28 -4.53 14.72
C VAL A 77 11.43 -3.56 15.03
N PRO A 78 11.42 -2.32 14.51
CA PRO A 78 12.49 -1.38 14.81
C PRO A 78 12.54 -1.03 16.30
N PRO A 79 13.73 -0.67 16.82
CA PRO A 79 13.85 -0.22 18.19
C PRO A 79 13.10 1.09 18.36
N LEU A 80 12.45 1.25 19.52
CA LEU A 80 11.73 2.48 19.84
C LEU A 80 12.69 3.66 19.83
N LYS A 81 12.24 4.76 19.22
CA LYS A 81 12.92 6.04 19.40
C LYS A 81 12.76 6.48 20.85
N LEU A 82 13.83 6.31 21.63
CA LEU A 82 13.90 6.94 22.95
C LEU A 82 13.94 8.45 22.72
N SER A 83 12.97 9.16 23.28
CA SER A 83 12.90 10.62 23.30
C SER A 83 14.08 11.17 24.10
N GLN A 84 15.28 11.19 23.51
CA GLN A 84 16.33 12.06 23.99
C GLN A 84 16.01 13.48 23.53
N PRO A 85 16.15 14.49 24.41
CA PRO A 85 15.97 15.87 24.02
C PRO A 85 16.95 16.18 22.89
N SER A 86 16.41 16.67 21.78
CA SER A 86 17.10 16.95 20.53
C SER A 86 18.46 17.60 20.74
N SER A 87 19.53 16.91 20.36
CA SER A 87 20.79 17.56 20.03
C SER A 87 20.56 18.47 18.81
N ALA A 88 21.10 19.68 18.90
CA ALA A 88 21.04 20.82 17.98
C ALA A 88 20.48 20.55 16.57
N LYS A 89 19.50 21.39 16.15
CA LYS A 89 19.08 21.53 14.75
C LYS A 89 20.31 21.77 13.86
N LYS A 90 20.81 20.71 13.21
CA LYS A 90 21.94 20.80 12.29
C LYS A 90 21.57 21.71 11.11
N SER A 91 22.48 22.59 10.72
CA SER A 91 22.29 23.53 9.61
C SER A 91 22.09 22.80 8.27
N ALA A 92 21.39 23.45 7.33
CA ALA A 92 21.08 22.88 6.01
C ALA A 92 22.33 22.45 5.22
N SER A 93 23.44 23.18 5.38
CA SER A 93 24.75 22.89 4.78
C SER A 93 25.38 21.60 5.34
N GLN A 94 25.14 21.29 6.62
CA GLN A 94 25.64 20.09 7.27
C GLN A 94 24.81 18.85 6.92
N LYS A 95 23.48 19.01 6.83
CA LYS A 95 22.59 17.97 6.27
C LYS A 95 22.95 17.60 4.83
N ARG A 96 23.38 18.58 4.01
CA ARG A 96 23.76 18.35 2.61
C ARG A 96 25.08 17.60 2.48
N LYS A 97 26.07 17.87 3.34
CA LYS A 97 27.33 17.10 3.38
C LYS A 97 27.13 15.67 3.92
N GLU A 98 26.34 15.48 4.99
CA GLU A 98 26.01 14.14 5.52
C GLU A 98 25.21 13.31 4.50
N LYS A 99 24.26 13.89 3.76
CA LYS A 99 23.53 13.20 2.68
C LYS A 99 24.44 12.67 1.58
N VAL A 100 25.47 13.42 1.19
CA VAL A 100 26.43 12.99 0.15
C VAL A 100 27.32 11.86 0.67
N VAL A 101 27.80 11.94 1.91
CA VAL A 101 28.65 10.89 2.53
C VAL A 101 27.87 9.60 2.77
N ASN A 102 26.61 9.68 3.24
CA ASN A 102 25.76 8.50 3.47
C ASN A 102 25.33 7.79 2.17
N LYS A 103 25.41 8.47 1.02
CA LYS A 103 25.18 7.85 -0.30
C LYS A 103 26.35 6.97 -0.76
N VAL A 104 27.55 7.19 -0.23
CA VAL A 104 28.78 6.48 -0.61
C VAL A 104 29.01 5.24 0.25
N ASN A 105 28.63 5.26 1.54
CA ASN A 105 28.70 4.12 2.45
C ASN A 105 27.32 3.46 2.63
N SER A 106 26.75 2.89 1.56
CA SER A 106 25.47 2.19 1.65
C SER A 106 25.61 0.91 2.47
N LYS A 107 24.97 0.89 3.63
CA LYS A 107 24.67 -0.34 4.37
C LYS A 107 23.63 -1.15 3.58
N PHE A 108 23.58 -2.48 3.77
CA PHE A 108 22.66 -3.37 3.05
C PHE A 108 22.79 -3.32 1.51
N PRO A 109 23.94 -3.73 0.94
CA PRO A 109 24.20 -3.61 -0.50
C PRO A 109 23.29 -4.46 -1.39
N SER A 110 22.64 -5.48 -0.83
CA SER A 110 21.80 -6.45 -1.55
C SER A 110 20.32 -6.38 -1.17
N LEU A 111 19.92 -5.48 -0.26
CA LEU A 111 18.57 -5.46 0.27
C LEU A 111 17.57 -4.92 -0.75
N THR A 112 16.59 -5.75 -1.08
CA THR A 112 15.53 -5.47 -2.04
C THR A 112 14.16 -5.32 -1.38
N GLN A 113 13.93 -5.96 -0.24
CA GLN A 113 12.64 -5.88 0.48
C GLN A 113 12.87 -5.55 1.96
N CYS A 114 12.17 -4.54 2.46
CA CYS A 114 12.22 -4.13 3.86
C CYS A 114 10.81 -4.03 4.43
N SER A 115 10.57 -4.70 5.55
CA SER A 115 9.32 -4.64 6.31
C SER A 115 9.59 -4.15 7.73
N LEU A 116 9.12 -2.95 8.04
CA LEU A 116 9.16 -2.34 9.37
C LEU A 116 7.82 -2.57 10.06
N LEU A 117 7.84 -3.21 11.23
CA LEU A 117 6.63 -3.70 11.88
C LEU A 117 6.26 -2.94 13.17
N SER A 118 4.98 -2.63 13.29
CA SER A 118 4.24 -2.25 14.50
C SER A 118 4.95 -1.24 15.42
N ARG A 119 5.44 -0.12 14.85
CA ARG A 119 6.05 0.98 15.61
C ARG A 119 5.50 2.36 15.25
N PRO A 120 5.66 3.37 16.13
CA PRO A 120 5.35 4.74 15.75
C PRO A 120 6.23 5.19 14.56
N MET A 121 5.69 6.04 13.69
CA MET A 121 6.35 6.41 12.43
C MET A 121 7.73 7.06 12.61
N ASP A 122 7.96 7.76 13.73
CA ASP A 122 9.25 8.37 14.05
C ASP A 122 10.38 7.33 14.25
N SER A 123 10.03 6.12 14.68
CA SER A 123 10.95 5.00 14.84
C SER A 123 11.32 4.40 13.47
N HIS A 124 10.40 4.44 12.51
CA HIS A 124 10.71 4.12 11.11
C HIS A 124 11.64 5.16 10.49
N GLN A 125 11.42 6.45 10.76
CA GLN A 125 12.32 7.52 10.29
C GLN A 125 13.73 7.34 10.85
N GLU A 126 13.85 7.07 12.16
CA GLU A 126 15.14 6.87 12.84
C GLU A 126 15.93 5.69 12.22
N PHE A 127 15.24 4.64 11.76
CA PHE A 127 15.87 3.55 11.02
C PHE A 127 16.57 4.05 9.75
N PHE A 128 15.86 4.79 8.89
CA PHE A 128 16.44 5.32 7.66
C PHE A 128 17.57 6.31 7.94
N ASP A 129 17.40 7.19 8.94
CA ASP A 129 18.42 8.16 9.33
C ASP A 129 19.73 7.50 9.80
N ARG A 130 19.66 6.31 10.42
CA ARG A 130 20.84 5.57 10.91
C ARG A 130 21.45 4.61 9.90
N ILE A 131 20.63 3.96 9.10
CA ILE A 131 21.10 3.00 8.10
C ILE A 131 21.62 3.71 6.85
N GLY A 132 21.05 4.87 6.50
CA GLY A 132 21.46 5.65 5.36
C GLY A 132 20.83 5.16 4.05
N TYR A 133 21.56 5.33 2.96
CA TYR A 133 21.02 5.15 1.61
C TYR A 133 20.88 3.66 1.25
N LEU A 134 19.69 3.26 0.76
CA LEU A 134 19.35 1.91 0.32
C LEU A 134 19.16 1.88 -1.21
N PRO A 135 20.23 1.62 -1.99
CA PRO A 135 20.23 1.83 -3.44
C PRO A 135 19.40 0.82 -4.24
N ARG A 136 19.14 -0.38 -3.66
CA ARG A 136 18.49 -1.50 -4.33
C ARG A 136 17.11 -1.85 -3.76
N LEU A 137 16.58 -1.03 -2.86
CA LEU A 137 15.29 -1.29 -2.23
C LEU A 137 14.18 -1.19 -3.29
N ARG A 138 13.42 -2.26 -3.45
CA ARG A 138 12.29 -2.40 -4.39
C ARG A 138 10.95 -2.40 -3.67
N GLU A 139 10.90 -3.00 -2.49
CA GLU A 139 9.67 -3.15 -1.74
C GLU A 139 9.84 -2.65 -0.32
N LEU A 140 8.94 -1.77 0.09
CA LEU A 140 8.86 -1.24 1.44
C LEU A 140 7.47 -1.49 2.01
N LEU A 141 7.41 -2.21 3.13
CA LEU A 141 6.23 -2.31 3.97
C LEU A 141 6.52 -1.60 5.30
N CYS A 142 5.61 -0.74 5.73
CA CYS A 142 5.66 -0.06 7.02
C CYS A 142 4.32 -0.24 7.72
N VAL A 143 4.30 -1.04 8.78
CA VAL A 143 3.15 -1.17 9.67
C VAL A 143 3.38 -0.28 10.87
N THR A 144 2.54 0.73 11.07
CA THR A 144 2.74 1.75 12.09
C THR A 144 1.60 1.77 13.10
N SER A 145 1.92 1.88 14.38
CA SER A 145 0.94 1.90 15.48
C SER A 145 0.35 3.28 15.72
N SER A 146 1.11 4.34 15.46
CA SER A 146 0.67 5.74 15.64
C SER A 146 1.53 6.70 14.83
N TYR A 147 0.89 7.74 14.30
CA TYR A 147 1.55 8.83 13.59
C TYR A 147 0.61 10.02 13.36
N THR A 148 1.19 11.20 13.15
CA THR A 148 0.50 12.37 12.65
C THR A 148 0.75 12.57 11.15
N VAL A 149 -0.05 13.42 10.52
CA VAL A 149 0.08 13.82 9.12
C VAL A 149 1.46 14.42 8.83
N GLN A 150 2.00 15.20 9.76
CA GLN A 150 3.34 15.79 9.64
C GLN A 150 4.44 14.73 9.74
N GLN A 151 4.26 13.70 10.57
CA GLN A 151 5.20 12.57 10.62
C GLN A 151 5.14 11.73 9.35
N LEU A 152 3.96 11.54 8.76
CA LEU A 152 3.83 10.89 7.45
C LEU A 152 4.56 11.69 6.35
N ALA A 153 4.36 13.01 6.30
CA ALA A 153 5.04 13.89 5.35
C ALA A 153 6.57 13.83 5.49
N ALA A 154 7.07 13.97 6.72
CA ALA A 154 8.50 13.83 7.01
C ALA A 154 9.04 12.44 6.65
N PHE A 155 8.23 11.39 6.80
CA PHE A 155 8.60 10.04 6.40
C PHE A 155 8.75 9.92 4.88
N PHE A 156 7.84 10.47 4.10
CA PHE A 156 7.97 10.49 2.64
C PHE A 156 9.18 11.29 2.14
N ASP A 157 9.50 12.42 2.79
CA ASP A 157 10.75 13.16 2.53
C ASP A 157 11.99 12.32 2.85
N THR A 158 11.94 11.54 3.93
CA THR A 158 12.99 10.59 4.30
C THR A 158 13.13 9.50 3.25
N LEU A 159 12.04 8.89 2.76
CA LEU A 159 12.09 7.88 1.70
C LEU A 159 12.72 8.44 0.41
N HIS A 160 12.27 9.61 -0.02
CA HIS A 160 12.82 10.30 -1.20
C HIS A 160 14.33 10.56 -1.07
N SER A 161 14.82 10.80 0.15
CA SER A 161 16.24 11.07 0.41
C SER A 161 17.10 9.81 0.55
N HIS A 162 16.52 8.69 0.99
CA HIS A 162 17.26 7.48 1.36
C HIS A 162 17.11 6.32 0.37
N ILE A 163 16.19 6.41 -0.59
CA ILE A 163 15.94 5.34 -1.56
C ILE A 163 16.28 5.81 -2.97
N ASN A 164 16.71 4.88 -3.82
CA ASN A 164 16.86 5.15 -5.24
C ASN A 164 15.50 5.27 -5.94
N PRO A 165 15.14 6.44 -6.49
CA PRO A 165 13.85 6.62 -7.15
C PRO A 165 13.62 5.70 -8.35
N SER A 166 14.71 5.17 -8.93
CA SER A 166 14.66 4.28 -10.08
C SER A 166 14.53 2.79 -9.73
N GLU A 167 14.47 2.39 -8.46
CA GLU A 167 14.39 0.97 -8.07
C GLU A 167 13.11 0.62 -7.30
N LEU A 168 12.54 1.56 -6.54
CA LEU A 168 11.37 1.31 -5.70
C LEU A 168 10.13 1.03 -6.56
N SER A 169 9.51 -0.13 -6.36
CA SER A 169 8.32 -0.60 -7.08
C SER A 169 7.11 -0.82 -6.18
N VAL A 170 7.30 -1.09 -4.89
CA VAL A 170 6.20 -1.32 -3.94
C VAL A 170 6.37 -0.48 -2.69
N ILE A 171 5.35 0.28 -2.34
CA ILE A 171 5.24 1.00 -1.08
C ILE A 171 3.90 0.63 -0.44
N SER A 172 3.97 0.08 0.77
CA SER A 172 2.80 -0.23 1.59
C SER A 172 2.96 0.40 2.96
N ILE A 173 2.03 1.28 3.33
CA ILE A 173 1.94 1.89 4.66
C ILE A 173 0.60 1.49 5.26
N ILE A 174 0.66 0.80 6.40
CA ILE A 174 -0.51 0.28 7.10
C ILE A 174 -0.53 0.89 8.50
N GLY A 175 -1.52 1.75 8.76
CA GLY A 175 -1.76 2.34 10.07
C GLY A 175 -2.69 1.47 10.91
N CYS A 176 -2.15 0.84 11.95
CA CYS A 176 -2.91 0.06 12.93
C CYS A 176 -3.11 0.89 14.19
N ASN A 177 -4.00 1.89 14.19
CA ASN A 177 -4.29 2.60 15.44
C ASN A 177 -5.39 1.84 16.22
N LYS A 178 -5.00 1.11 17.27
CA LYS A 178 -5.94 0.47 18.21
C LYS A 178 -6.57 1.46 19.22
N SER A 179 -6.26 2.75 19.12
CA SER A 179 -6.49 3.73 20.21
C SER A 179 -7.67 4.68 20.03
N ILE A 180 -8.47 4.60 18.96
CA ILE A 180 -9.62 5.51 18.81
C ILE A 180 -10.89 4.82 19.32
N GLY A 181 -10.88 4.54 20.63
CA GLY A 181 -12.09 4.36 21.44
C GLY A 181 -12.62 5.70 21.98
N THR A 182 -12.07 6.83 21.53
CA THR A 182 -12.48 8.16 21.97
C THR A 182 -12.79 9.00 20.75
N GLN A 183 -14.03 9.49 20.72
CA GLN A 183 -14.60 10.48 19.80
C GLN A 183 -13.70 11.72 19.70
N VAL A 184 -12.58 11.64 18.98
CA VAL A 184 -11.88 12.83 18.52
C VAL A 184 -12.85 13.45 17.52
N ARG A 185 -13.34 14.65 17.83
CA ARG A 185 -14.20 15.40 16.92
C ARG A 185 -13.45 15.55 15.60
N ASP A 186 -14.06 15.02 14.53
CA ASP A 186 -13.59 14.93 13.14
C ASP A 186 -13.00 16.21 12.50
N SER A 187 -13.01 17.35 13.19
CA SER A 187 -12.64 18.66 12.65
C SER A 187 -11.15 19.03 12.77
N ASP A 188 -10.36 18.32 13.59
CA ASP A 188 -9.02 18.82 13.99
C ASP A 188 -7.85 18.06 13.33
N VAL A 189 -8.10 17.00 12.57
CA VAL A 189 -7.05 16.25 11.87
C VAL A 189 -6.93 16.75 10.44
N SER A 190 -5.79 17.34 10.10
CA SER A 190 -5.51 17.78 8.73
C SER A 190 -5.55 16.58 7.76
N PRO A 191 -6.19 16.70 6.59
CA PRO A 191 -6.23 15.59 5.64
C PRO A 191 -4.87 15.37 4.97
N ILE A 192 -4.65 14.17 4.44
CA ILE A 192 -3.54 13.88 3.54
C ILE A 192 -3.84 14.54 2.20
N THR A 193 -2.97 15.48 1.79
CA THR A 193 -3.08 16.22 0.52
C THR A 193 -1.98 15.81 -0.44
N MET A 194 -2.09 16.18 -1.71
CA MET A 194 -1.04 15.96 -2.70
C MET A 194 0.32 16.54 -2.28
N SER A 195 0.34 17.62 -1.49
CA SER A 195 1.61 18.19 -0.98
C SER A 195 2.44 17.18 -0.18
N ILE A 196 1.78 16.26 0.52
CA ILE A 196 2.38 15.21 1.34
C ILE A 196 2.83 14.04 0.48
N LEU A 197 2.06 13.68 -0.55
CA LEU A 197 2.38 12.58 -1.46
C LEU A 197 3.45 12.96 -2.49
N ARG A 198 3.70 14.26 -2.70
CA ARG A 198 4.61 14.79 -3.72
C ARG A 198 5.99 14.13 -3.78
N PRO A 199 6.67 13.80 -2.65
CA PRO A 199 7.97 13.10 -2.70
C PRO A 199 7.89 11.73 -3.39
N LEU A 200 6.73 11.06 -3.32
CA LEU A 200 6.50 9.76 -3.93
C LEU A 200 6.37 9.82 -5.47
N LEU A 201 6.05 10.98 -6.04
CA LEU A 201 5.93 11.16 -7.49
C LEU A 201 7.28 10.98 -8.23
N SER A 202 8.39 10.93 -7.49
CA SER A 202 9.72 10.66 -8.07
C SER A 202 9.98 9.18 -8.41
N PHE A 203 9.15 8.25 -7.89
CA PHE A 203 9.33 6.81 -8.08
C PHE A 203 8.67 6.31 -9.38
N ALA A 204 9.28 6.59 -10.53
CA ALA A 204 8.68 6.27 -11.84
C ALA A 204 8.47 4.76 -12.13
N LYS A 205 9.09 3.87 -11.34
CA LYS A 205 8.88 2.41 -11.42
C LYS A 205 7.88 1.88 -10.38
N LEU A 206 7.14 2.76 -9.69
CA LEU A 206 6.15 2.34 -8.71
C LEU A 206 5.03 1.55 -9.39
N GLU A 207 4.88 0.29 -8.96
CA GLU A 207 3.87 -0.67 -9.43
C GLU A 207 2.75 -0.83 -8.39
N LYS A 208 3.05 -0.65 -7.10
CA LYS A 208 2.06 -0.76 -6.04
C LYS A 208 2.23 0.33 -4.99
N LEU A 209 1.15 1.07 -4.75
CA LEU A 209 1.03 2.00 -3.63
C LEU A 209 -0.19 1.61 -2.79
N VAL A 210 0.06 1.27 -1.53
CA VAL A 210 -0.97 1.03 -0.52
C VAL A 210 -0.75 1.99 0.64
N ILE A 211 -1.72 2.82 0.93
CA ILE A 211 -1.77 3.66 2.13
C ILE A 211 -3.13 3.38 2.79
N TRP A 212 -3.09 2.57 3.84
CA TRP A 212 -4.22 2.29 4.70
C TRP A 212 -4.03 3.05 6.00
N THR A 213 -4.90 4.01 6.28
CA THR A 213 -4.70 4.97 7.38
C THR A 213 -6.02 5.31 8.06
N MET A 214 -5.97 5.81 9.30
CA MET A 214 -7.13 6.39 9.98
C MET A 214 -7.33 7.86 9.59
N MET A 215 -6.42 8.45 8.79
CA MET A 215 -6.50 9.83 8.35
C MET A 215 -7.38 9.93 7.09
N THR A 216 -8.06 11.06 6.94
CA THR A 216 -8.78 11.37 5.70
C THR A 216 -7.82 11.86 4.63
N PHE A 217 -8.26 11.78 3.37
CA PHE A 217 -7.56 12.35 2.22
C PHE A 217 -8.35 13.54 1.68
N SER A 218 -7.64 14.51 1.11
CA SER A 218 -8.21 15.58 0.30
C SER A 218 -7.39 15.67 -0.97
N LEU A 219 -7.82 14.88 -1.96
CA LEU A 219 -7.24 14.78 -3.29
C LEU A 219 -8.37 15.03 -4.29
N ASP A 220 -8.06 15.66 -5.42
CA ASP A 220 -8.99 15.89 -6.51
C ASP A 220 -8.57 15.15 -7.80
N ASP A 221 -9.33 15.38 -8.87
CA ASP A 221 -9.09 14.81 -10.19
C ASP A 221 -7.70 15.16 -10.76
N ASP A 222 -7.21 16.39 -10.55
CA ASP A 222 -5.91 16.86 -11.06
C ASP A 222 -4.76 16.18 -10.27
N ASP A 223 -4.95 16.00 -8.97
CA ASP A 223 -4.03 15.25 -8.12
C ASP A 223 -3.89 13.80 -8.60
N ILE A 224 -5.01 13.13 -8.89
CA ILE A 224 -5.02 11.75 -9.39
C ILE A 224 -4.34 11.66 -10.77
N GLU A 225 -4.58 12.63 -11.66
CA GLU A 225 -3.89 12.68 -12.96
C GLU A 225 -2.37 12.83 -12.78
N ALA A 226 -1.93 13.72 -11.88
CA ALA A 226 -0.50 13.91 -11.60
C ALA A 226 0.15 12.63 -11.04
N MET A 227 -0.55 11.90 -10.16
CA MET A 227 -0.12 10.59 -9.67
C MET A 227 -0.02 9.56 -10.80
N ALA A 228 -1.05 9.46 -11.64
CA ALA A 228 -1.10 8.52 -12.75
C ALA A 228 0.04 8.73 -13.76
N ARG A 229 0.34 10.00 -14.08
CA ARG A 229 1.46 10.38 -14.96
C ARG A 229 2.83 10.08 -14.33
N ALA A 230 2.95 10.21 -13.02
CA ALA A 230 4.18 9.91 -12.29
C ALA A 230 4.48 8.40 -12.22
N TRP A 231 3.43 7.56 -12.21
CA TRP A 231 3.55 6.11 -12.02
C TRP A 231 2.95 5.33 -13.21
N PRO A 232 3.55 5.40 -14.40
CA PRO A 232 3.00 4.76 -15.60
C PRO A 232 2.96 3.22 -15.53
N LYS A 233 3.66 2.61 -14.56
CA LYS A 233 3.70 1.16 -14.32
C LYS A 233 2.78 0.72 -13.16
N LEU A 234 1.91 1.60 -12.67
CA LEU A 234 1.06 1.30 -11.52
C LEU A 234 0.09 0.16 -11.85
N ARG A 235 0.15 -0.89 -11.04
CA ARG A 235 -0.71 -2.09 -11.08
C ARG A 235 -1.69 -2.13 -9.91
N SER A 236 -1.34 -1.53 -8.77
CA SER A 236 -2.20 -1.52 -7.59
C SER A 236 -2.15 -0.17 -6.89
N LEU A 237 -3.32 0.45 -6.76
CA LEU A 237 -3.50 1.68 -5.99
C LEU A 237 -4.54 1.43 -4.90
N ALA A 238 -4.14 1.60 -3.66
CA ALA A 238 -5.05 1.60 -2.51
C ALA A 238 -4.77 2.81 -1.64
N ILE A 239 -5.72 3.73 -1.57
CA ILE A 239 -5.66 4.93 -0.74
C ILE A 239 -6.95 4.95 0.07
N THR A 240 -6.92 4.32 1.24
CA THR A 240 -8.14 4.08 2.03
C THR A 240 -7.99 4.65 3.43
N GLY A 241 -9.07 5.25 3.90
CA GLY A 241 -9.25 5.75 5.25
C GLY A 241 -10.13 4.77 6.02
N TYR A 242 -9.70 4.23 7.16
CA TYR A 242 -10.52 3.32 7.99
C TYR A 242 -11.80 3.96 8.54
N GLU A 243 -11.82 5.29 8.67
CA GLU A 243 -13.02 6.06 9.02
C GLU A 243 -13.66 6.73 7.81
N GLY A 244 -13.12 6.49 6.61
CA GLY A 244 -13.59 6.92 5.30
C GLY A 244 -12.96 8.25 4.92
N TRP A 245 -13.49 8.91 3.88
CA TRP A 245 -12.94 10.20 3.44
C TRP A 245 -13.75 11.43 3.91
N LEU A 246 -14.85 11.22 4.65
CA LEU A 246 -15.78 12.28 5.14
C LEU A 246 -16.20 13.23 4.00
N ASP A 247 -16.59 14.48 4.25
CA ASP A 247 -17.03 15.43 3.20
C ASP A 247 -15.91 15.93 2.24
N ASN A 248 -14.78 15.22 2.16
CA ASN A 248 -13.62 15.60 1.35
C ASN A 248 -13.47 14.81 0.04
N GLN A 249 -14.49 14.07 -0.42
CA GLN A 249 -14.43 13.43 -1.73
C GLN A 249 -14.44 14.48 -2.85
N LYS A 250 -13.31 14.69 -3.51
CA LYS A 250 -13.19 15.60 -4.67
C LYS A 250 -12.79 14.87 -5.95
N ILE A 251 -12.52 13.56 -5.86
CA ILE A 251 -12.20 12.69 -6.99
C ILE A 251 -13.50 12.26 -7.63
N SER A 252 -13.71 12.57 -8.90
CA SER A 252 -14.87 12.10 -9.65
C SER A 252 -14.52 10.83 -10.43
N LEU A 253 -15.49 10.30 -11.20
CA LEU A 253 -15.22 9.23 -12.17
C LEU A 253 -14.14 9.63 -13.20
N TRP A 254 -13.89 10.93 -13.40
CA TRP A 254 -12.83 11.41 -14.28
C TRP A 254 -11.43 11.07 -13.75
N GLY A 255 -11.18 11.14 -12.44
CA GLY A 255 -9.91 10.69 -11.86
C GLY A 255 -9.61 9.21 -12.19
N LEU A 256 -10.63 8.35 -12.23
CA LEU A 256 -10.47 6.95 -12.64
C LEU A 256 -10.08 6.82 -14.12
N ALA A 257 -10.68 7.64 -14.99
CA ALA A 257 -10.29 7.68 -16.38
C ALA A 257 -8.83 8.13 -16.57
N SER A 258 -8.37 9.12 -15.81
CA SER A 258 -6.96 9.57 -15.83
C SER A 258 -6.00 8.46 -15.40
N LEU A 259 -6.37 7.65 -14.39
CA LEU A 259 -5.61 6.45 -14.02
C LEU A 259 -5.53 5.47 -15.20
N VAL A 260 -6.65 5.14 -15.84
CA VAL A 260 -6.66 4.22 -16.98
C VAL A 260 -5.84 4.73 -18.17
N GLN A 261 -5.89 6.03 -18.41
CA GLN A 261 -5.15 6.67 -19.52
C GLN A 261 -3.63 6.57 -19.34
N HIS A 262 -3.13 6.68 -18.10
CA HIS A 262 -1.69 6.75 -17.83
C HIS A 262 -1.10 5.47 -17.22
N CYS A 263 -1.93 4.61 -16.63
CA CYS A 263 -1.55 3.35 -15.98
C CYS A 263 -2.27 2.17 -16.67
N PRO A 264 -1.83 1.73 -17.87
CA PRO A 264 -2.49 0.69 -18.63
C PRO A 264 -2.42 -0.71 -17.98
N GLU A 265 -1.49 -0.91 -17.04
CA GLU A 265 -1.30 -2.17 -16.30
C GLU A 265 -2.06 -2.21 -14.96
N LEU A 266 -2.95 -1.24 -14.69
CA LEU A 266 -3.72 -1.18 -13.46
C LEU A 266 -4.61 -2.43 -13.31
N GLU A 267 -4.50 -3.12 -12.17
CA GLU A 267 -5.20 -4.37 -11.85
C GLU A 267 -6.09 -4.23 -10.61
N ASN A 268 -5.59 -3.54 -9.58
CA ASN A 268 -6.26 -3.41 -8.28
C ASN A 268 -6.45 -1.93 -7.94
N LEU A 269 -7.67 -1.57 -7.55
CA LEU A 269 -8.03 -0.20 -7.24
C LEU A 269 -8.92 -0.15 -5.99
N GLU A 270 -8.44 0.55 -4.97
CA GLU A 270 -9.20 0.93 -3.78
C GLU A 270 -9.09 2.44 -3.61
N ILE A 271 -10.18 3.16 -3.88
CA ILE A 271 -10.19 4.62 -3.91
C ILE A 271 -11.60 5.14 -3.66
N VAL A 272 -11.71 6.21 -2.87
CA VAL A 272 -12.99 6.88 -2.64
C VAL A 272 -13.21 7.95 -3.70
N LEU A 273 -14.45 8.06 -4.16
CA LEU A 273 -14.86 8.97 -5.22
C LEU A 273 -16.22 9.61 -4.91
N ASP A 274 -16.43 10.81 -5.44
CA ASP A 274 -17.74 11.44 -5.53
C ASP A 274 -18.42 11.03 -6.84
N ALA A 275 -19.22 9.96 -6.77
CA ALA A 275 -20.05 9.45 -7.88
C ALA A 275 -21.38 10.20 -8.01
N THR A 276 -21.57 11.30 -7.29
CA THR A 276 -22.71 12.22 -7.50
C THR A 276 -22.41 13.25 -8.59
N VAL A 277 -21.12 13.49 -8.88
CA VAL A 277 -20.66 14.43 -9.90
C VAL A 277 -20.59 13.74 -11.26
N HIS A 278 -21.44 14.18 -12.18
CA HIS A 278 -21.44 13.67 -13.55
C HIS A 278 -20.54 14.55 -14.43
N ARG A 279 -19.48 13.97 -14.97
CA ARG A 279 -18.61 14.60 -15.98
C ARG A 279 -18.59 13.75 -17.24
N ASN A 280 -18.67 14.40 -18.39
CA ASN A 280 -18.53 13.73 -19.69
C ASN A 280 -17.17 13.03 -19.78
N LEU A 281 -17.14 11.86 -20.43
CA LEU A 281 -15.88 11.22 -20.78
C LEU A 281 -15.04 12.17 -21.65
N PRO A 282 -13.74 12.36 -21.36
CA PRO A 282 -12.87 13.11 -22.24
C PRO A 282 -12.85 12.47 -23.63
N SER A 283 -13.11 13.29 -24.65
CA SER A 283 -13.10 12.91 -26.06
C SER A 283 -11.81 13.39 -26.73
N PRO A 284 -11.10 12.56 -27.54
CA PRO A 284 -11.39 11.18 -27.89
C PRO A 284 -10.55 10.12 -27.14
N SER A 285 -11.19 8.98 -26.88
CA SER A 285 -10.64 7.65 -26.55
C SER A 285 -9.69 7.54 -25.35
N ILE A 286 -10.26 7.53 -24.14
CA ILE A 286 -9.60 6.85 -23.01
C ILE A 286 -9.48 5.36 -23.39
N PRO A 287 -8.30 4.72 -23.26
CA PRO A 287 -8.19 3.30 -23.49
C PRO A 287 -9.07 2.53 -22.51
N ALA A 288 -9.59 1.38 -22.91
CA ALA A 288 -10.25 0.49 -21.97
C ALA A 288 -9.19 -0.32 -21.22
N ASN A 289 -9.30 -0.40 -19.89
CA ASN A 289 -8.50 -1.31 -19.07
C ASN A 289 -9.24 -2.65 -18.92
N MET A 290 -8.59 -3.72 -19.38
CA MET A 290 -9.16 -5.08 -19.40
C MET A 290 -8.71 -5.93 -18.20
N LEU A 291 -7.94 -5.36 -17.28
CA LEU A 291 -7.30 -6.05 -16.16
C LEU A 291 -8.06 -5.86 -14.86
N VAL A 292 -8.65 -4.68 -14.63
CA VAL A 292 -9.48 -4.42 -13.45
C VAL A 292 -10.79 -5.20 -13.54
N THR A 293 -10.99 -6.12 -12.59
CA THR A 293 -12.22 -6.95 -12.47
C THR A 293 -13.03 -6.64 -11.22
N GLY A 294 -12.43 -5.95 -10.24
CA GLY A 294 -13.07 -5.49 -9.01
C GLY A 294 -12.46 -4.17 -8.53
N ILE A 295 -13.28 -3.32 -7.91
CA ILE A 295 -12.83 -2.07 -7.28
C ILE A 295 -13.40 -1.95 -5.87
N SER A 296 -12.62 -1.40 -4.93
CA SER A 296 -13.14 -0.91 -3.65
C SER A 296 -13.35 0.59 -3.72
N ILE A 297 -14.51 1.03 -3.24
CA ILE A 297 -14.98 2.41 -3.27
C ILE A 297 -15.40 2.92 -1.88
N ASP A 298 -15.26 2.08 -0.85
CA ASP A 298 -15.53 2.39 0.55
C ASP A 298 -16.86 3.15 0.78
N ASP A 299 -16.79 4.39 1.26
CA ASP A 299 -17.90 5.28 1.60
C ASP A 299 -18.36 6.22 0.45
N SER A 300 -18.03 5.90 -0.80
CA SER A 300 -18.29 6.77 -1.96
C SER A 300 -19.77 7.11 -2.14
N PRO A 301 -20.16 8.40 -2.14
CA PRO A 301 -21.54 8.81 -2.39
C PRO A 301 -21.92 8.61 -3.87
N ILE A 302 -23.17 8.20 -4.12
CA ILE A 302 -23.66 7.92 -5.46
C ILE A 302 -25.10 8.40 -5.67
N LYS A 303 -25.34 9.03 -6.83
CA LYS A 303 -26.67 9.52 -7.22
C LYS A 303 -27.37 8.59 -8.22
N ASP A 304 -26.72 8.28 -9.34
CA ASP A 304 -27.28 7.56 -10.48
C ASP A 304 -26.49 6.26 -10.76
N PRO A 305 -26.97 5.11 -10.27
CA PRO A 305 -26.29 3.83 -10.48
C PRO A 305 -26.11 3.43 -11.94
N PHE A 306 -27.06 3.77 -12.81
CA PHE A 306 -26.99 3.37 -14.22
C PHE A 306 -25.94 4.18 -14.99
N TYR A 307 -25.89 5.49 -14.74
CA TYR A 307 -24.84 6.36 -15.28
C TYR A 307 -23.46 5.87 -14.86
N VAL A 308 -23.26 5.62 -13.56
CA VAL A 308 -21.98 5.15 -13.02
C VAL A 308 -21.60 3.78 -13.61
N ALA A 309 -22.53 2.82 -13.66
CA ALA A 309 -22.26 1.51 -14.25
C ALA A 309 -21.89 1.60 -15.74
N SER A 310 -22.56 2.48 -16.50
CA SER A 310 -22.26 2.71 -17.91
C SER A 310 -20.86 3.30 -18.10
N TYR A 311 -20.46 4.25 -17.24
CA TYR A 311 -19.14 4.84 -17.25
C TYR A 311 -18.06 3.80 -16.90
N LEU A 312 -18.23 3.07 -15.80
CA LEU A 312 -17.29 2.06 -15.35
C LEU A 312 -17.16 0.91 -16.37
N SER A 313 -18.27 0.47 -16.97
CA SER A 313 -18.26 -0.51 -18.07
C SER A 313 -17.48 -0.04 -19.30
N HIS A 314 -17.37 1.28 -19.51
CA HIS A 314 -16.62 1.83 -20.63
C HIS A 314 -15.10 1.79 -20.37
N ILE A 315 -14.66 2.22 -19.18
CA ILE A 315 -13.23 2.27 -18.83
C ILE A 315 -12.67 0.94 -18.29
N PHE A 316 -13.53 0.09 -17.71
CA PHE A 316 -13.21 -1.23 -17.18
C PHE A 316 -14.18 -2.30 -17.71
N PRO A 317 -14.08 -2.76 -18.97
CA PRO A 317 -15.08 -3.65 -19.56
C PRO A 317 -15.20 -5.03 -18.91
N ARG A 318 -14.23 -5.44 -18.07
CA ARG A 318 -14.27 -6.70 -17.31
C ARG A 318 -14.64 -6.53 -15.84
N LEU A 319 -15.00 -5.31 -15.41
CA LEU A 319 -15.42 -5.05 -14.04
C LEU A 319 -16.72 -5.79 -13.73
N SER A 320 -16.70 -6.62 -12.69
CA SER A 320 -17.85 -7.43 -12.27
C SER A 320 -18.16 -7.38 -10.78
N ALA A 321 -17.24 -6.85 -9.97
CA ALA A 321 -17.39 -6.75 -8.51
C ALA A 321 -17.16 -5.32 -8.03
N ILE A 322 -18.04 -4.84 -7.16
CA ILE A 322 -17.88 -3.55 -6.46
C ILE A 322 -17.86 -3.84 -4.95
N TYR A 323 -16.80 -3.42 -4.27
CA TYR A 323 -16.71 -3.50 -2.82
C TYR A 323 -16.97 -2.11 -2.23
N CYS A 324 -17.99 -1.98 -1.41
CA CYS A 324 -18.29 -0.78 -0.65
C CYS A 324 -18.46 -1.13 0.82
N TRP A 325 -18.41 -0.11 1.67
CA TRP A 325 -18.72 -0.30 3.07
C TRP A 325 -20.18 -0.61 3.27
N LYS A 326 -20.44 -1.50 4.22
CA LYS A 326 -21.79 -1.82 4.64
C LYS A 326 -22.19 -0.88 5.75
N SER A 327 -23.48 -0.58 5.86
CA SER A 327 -23.96 0.29 6.94
C SER A 327 -23.61 -0.23 8.34
N ALA A 328 -23.49 -1.56 8.50
CA ALA A 328 -23.05 -2.20 9.73
C ALA A 328 -21.60 -1.84 10.13
N ASP A 329 -20.75 -1.49 9.17
CA ASP A 329 -19.35 -1.16 9.41
C ASP A 329 -19.19 0.24 10.02
N LEU A 330 -20.10 1.18 9.70
CA LEU A 330 -20.08 2.56 10.20
C LEU A 330 -21.50 3.12 10.42
N PRO A 331 -22.17 2.73 11.52
CA PRO A 331 -23.57 3.07 11.78
C PRO A 331 -23.81 4.58 12.04
N ALA A 332 -22.76 5.37 12.28
CA ALA A 332 -22.86 6.80 12.56
C ALA A 332 -23.02 7.68 11.30
N ARG A 333 -22.89 7.11 10.09
CA ARG A 333 -22.88 7.90 8.84
C ARG A 333 -24.26 7.98 8.21
N GLU A 334 -24.76 9.20 8.05
CA GLU A 334 -26.01 9.46 7.35
C GLU A 334 -25.96 8.92 5.90
N ASN A 335 -27.02 8.24 5.47
CA ASN A 335 -27.19 7.68 4.13
C ASN A 335 -26.26 6.49 3.77
N ALA A 336 -25.50 5.90 4.70
CA ALA A 336 -24.66 4.72 4.40
C ALA A 336 -25.47 3.57 3.75
N ASP A 337 -26.62 3.21 4.32
CA ASP A 337 -27.55 2.21 3.76
C ASP A 337 -28.00 2.53 2.32
N LYS A 338 -28.14 3.83 2.01
CA LYS A 338 -28.63 4.29 0.71
C LYS A 338 -27.53 4.17 -0.34
N TYR A 339 -26.28 4.45 0.01
CA TYR A 339 -25.16 4.27 -0.90
C TYR A 339 -24.87 2.79 -1.14
N GLU A 340 -24.91 1.95 -0.10
CA GLU A 340 -24.77 0.49 -0.21
C GLU A 340 -25.73 -0.09 -1.26
N LYS A 341 -27.03 0.16 -1.14
CA LYS A 341 -28.05 -0.32 -2.10
C LYS A 341 -27.80 0.16 -3.53
N LYS A 342 -27.34 1.40 -3.70
CA LYS A 342 -27.05 1.96 -5.02
C LYS A 342 -25.82 1.33 -5.66
N TRP A 343 -24.80 1.00 -4.88
CA TRP A 343 -23.62 0.29 -5.39
C TRP A 343 -23.92 -1.17 -5.72
N GLU A 344 -24.84 -1.83 -4.99
CA GLU A 344 -25.38 -3.12 -5.41
C GLU A 344 -26.13 -3.03 -6.75
N GLU A 345 -26.86 -1.95 -7.01
CA GLU A 345 -27.49 -1.69 -8.32
C GLU A 345 -26.45 -1.51 -9.43
N VAL A 346 -25.34 -0.80 -9.17
CA VAL A 346 -24.22 -0.67 -10.12
C VAL A 346 -23.69 -2.05 -10.52
N GLU A 347 -23.43 -2.93 -9.56
CA GLU A 347 -22.92 -4.28 -9.85
C GLU A 347 -23.91 -5.09 -10.71
N LYS A 348 -25.22 -4.98 -10.45
CA LYS A 348 -26.26 -5.60 -11.29
C LYS A 348 -26.22 -5.06 -12.72
N PHE A 349 -26.10 -3.75 -12.89
CA PHE A 349 -26.01 -3.13 -14.21
C PHE A 349 -24.73 -3.51 -14.95
N LEU A 350 -23.59 -3.60 -14.27
CA LEU A 350 -22.32 -4.06 -14.87
C LEU A 350 -22.44 -5.47 -15.46
N LYS A 351 -23.11 -6.39 -14.76
CA LYS A 351 -23.39 -7.75 -15.27
C LYS A 351 -24.24 -7.72 -16.55
N LEU A 352 -25.29 -6.88 -16.57
CA LEU A 352 -26.15 -6.71 -17.75
C LEU A 352 -25.41 -6.08 -18.93
N LEU A 353 -24.60 -5.04 -18.69
CA LEU A 353 -23.82 -4.36 -19.72
C LEU A 353 -22.72 -5.27 -20.29
N SER A 354 -22.06 -6.07 -19.45
CA SER A 354 -21.10 -7.09 -19.89
C SER A 354 -21.77 -8.13 -20.78
N CYS A 355 -22.94 -8.64 -20.38
CA CYS A 355 -23.73 -9.57 -21.18
C CYS A 355 -24.13 -8.97 -22.54
N LYS A 356 -24.61 -7.72 -22.55
CA LYS A 356 -24.90 -6.97 -23.79
C LYS A 356 -23.67 -6.88 -24.69
N HIS A 357 -22.51 -6.52 -24.15
CA HIS A 357 -21.27 -6.40 -24.92
C HIS A 357 -20.82 -7.74 -25.53
N GLN A 358 -20.99 -8.85 -24.80
CA GLN A 358 -20.72 -10.20 -25.32
C GLN A 358 -21.62 -10.54 -26.51
N TYR A 359 -22.93 -10.25 -26.44
CA TYR A 359 -23.85 -10.46 -27.56
C TYR A 359 -23.55 -9.56 -28.75
N GLU A 360 -23.23 -8.28 -28.53
CA GLU A 360 -22.83 -7.36 -29.60
C GLU A 360 -21.57 -7.85 -30.34
N ASN A 361 -20.57 -8.32 -29.59
CA ASN A 361 -19.36 -8.92 -30.17
C ASN A 361 -19.68 -10.23 -30.90
N PHE A 362 -20.56 -11.06 -30.35
CA PHE A 362 -21.01 -12.29 -31.02
C PHE A 362 -21.68 -11.98 -32.36
N TRP A 363 -22.64 -11.04 -32.39
CA TRP A 363 -23.32 -10.65 -33.63
C TRP A 363 -22.37 -10.04 -34.65
N ARG A 364 -21.43 -9.19 -34.21
CA ARG A 364 -20.39 -8.60 -35.07
C ARG A 364 -19.46 -9.65 -35.69
N ASN A 365 -19.20 -10.74 -34.99
CA ASN A 365 -18.35 -11.83 -35.47
C ASN A 365 -19.13 -12.89 -36.27
N ALA A 366 -20.44 -12.99 -36.06
CA ALA A 366 -21.33 -13.93 -36.75
C ALA A 366 -21.69 -13.47 -38.18
N SER A 367 -21.61 -12.18 -38.48
CA SER A 367 -21.91 -11.60 -39.80
C SER A 367 -20.92 -11.99 -40.93
N GLY A 368 -19.95 -12.89 -40.66
CA GLY A 368 -18.98 -13.39 -41.64
C GLY A 368 -18.77 -14.91 -41.74
N ARG A 369 -19.40 -15.76 -40.91
CA ARG A 369 -19.25 -17.24 -40.97
C ARG A 369 -20.54 -17.97 -40.55
N ARG A 370 -20.84 -19.12 -41.18
CA ARG A 370 -21.99 -19.99 -40.86
C ARG A 370 -22.01 -20.35 -39.35
N SER A 371 -23.17 -20.07 -38.73
CA SER A 371 -23.71 -20.55 -37.44
C SER A 371 -22.70 -21.17 -36.47
N LYS A 372 -22.24 -20.38 -35.48
CA LYS A 372 -21.79 -20.90 -34.18
C LYS A 372 -22.89 -20.65 -33.15
N ALA A 373 -23.04 -21.56 -32.20
CA ALA A 373 -24.00 -21.43 -31.11
C ALA A 373 -23.73 -20.14 -30.31
N ALA A 374 -24.80 -19.47 -29.89
CA ALA A 374 -24.72 -18.26 -29.07
C ALA A 374 -24.03 -18.59 -27.73
N PRO A 375 -23.26 -17.64 -27.15
CA PRO A 375 -22.72 -17.82 -25.82
C PRO A 375 -23.87 -17.98 -24.82
N THR A 376 -23.92 -19.11 -24.12
CA THR A 376 -24.83 -19.33 -22.99
C THR A 376 -24.24 -18.69 -21.74
N TYR A 377 -24.92 -17.68 -21.22
CA TYR A 377 -24.54 -17.04 -19.96
C TYR A 377 -24.89 -17.96 -18.79
N THR A 378 -23.90 -18.66 -18.23
CA THR A 378 -24.04 -19.40 -16.97
C THR A 378 -23.71 -18.47 -15.81
N PHE A 379 -24.66 -18.33 -14.89
CA PHE A 379 -24.47 -17.67 -13.60
C PHE A 379 -23.44 -18.49 -12.81
N VAL A 380 -22.18 -18.04 -12.76
CA VAL A 380 -21.16 -18.65 -11.90
C VAL A 380 -21.29 -18.01 -10.53
N ALA A 381 -21.77 -18.77 -9.55
CA ALA A 381 -21.75 -18.37 -8.16
C ALA A 381 -20.28 -18.26 -7.69
N MET A 382 -19.95 -17.14 -7.07
CA MET A 382 -18.66 -16.88 -6.43
C MET A 382 -18.53 -17.69 -5.15
N GLU A 383 -17.45 -18.47 -5.01
CA GLU A 383 -16.97 -18.82 -3.66
C GLU A 383 -15.45 -19.04 -3.51
N GLU A 384 -14.62 -18.95 -4.56
CA GLU A 384 -13.17 -19.18 -4.38
C GLU A 384 -12.35 -18.20 -5.22
N LEU A 385 -11.96 -17.06 -4.63
CA LEU A 385 -10.82 -16.24 -5.10
C LEU A 385 -10.29 -15.27 -4.01
N TRP A 386 -10.48 -15.61 -2.73
CA TRP A 386 -9.86 -14.91 -1.60
C TRP A 386 -8.86 -15.85 -0.93
N ASP A 387 -7.59 -15.81 -1.37
CA ASP A 387 -6.49 -16.32 -0.54
C ASP A 387 -6.21 -15.23 0.50
N GLY A 388 -6.83 -15.40 1.67
CA GLY A 388 -6.80 -14.51 2.83
C GLY A 388 -5.42 -14.43 3.51
N THR A 389 -4.37 -14.13 2.77
CA THR A 389 -3.04 -13.86 3.30
C THR A 389 -2.78 -12.36 3.43
N LEU A 390 -3.59 -11.67 4.23
CA LEU A 390 -3.21 -10.46 4.97
C LEU A 390 -4.19 -10.27 6.13
N VAL A 391 -4.12 -11.20 7.10
CA VAL A 391 -4.70 -11.01 8.43
C VAL A 391 -3.88 -9.94 9.14
N CYS A 392 -4.47 -8.77 9.36
CA CYS A 392 -3.95 -7.81 10.35
C CYS A 392 -4.09 -8.41 11.76
N PRO A 393 -3.06 -8.34 12.62
CA PRO A 393 -3.11 -8.83 14.01
C PRO A 393 -3.85 -7.92 15.02
#